data_AF-A0A0N9HFJ6-F1
#
_entry.id   AF-A0A0N9HFJ6-F1
#
_cell.length_a   1.000
_cell.length_b   1.000
_cell.length_c   1.000
_cell.angle_alpha   90.00
_cell.angle_beta   90.00
_cell.angle_gamma   90.00
#
_symmetry.space_group_name_H-M   'P 1'
#
loop_
_entity.id
_entity.type
_entity.pdbx_description
1 polymer ?
#
loop_
_entity_poly.entity_id
_entity_poly.type
_entity_poly.pdbx_seq_one_letter_code
_entity_poly.pdbx_strand_id
1 'polypeptide(L)'
;MCSLRGLLLVSTLVLLNGLSLARNLPVATPDLGLFQCLNHSQNLLRAVSDTLRKARQTLEFYSCTSEEIDHEDITKDKTSTVKACLPLELTKNESCLASRETSLIINGSCLSSGKPSSMVTLCLSSIYEDLKMYQVEFMAMNAKLLMDPKRQIFLDQDMLGAIEELMQALNSHSEAVPQNPSLEELDFYKTKIKLCILLHAFRIRVVTIDRMMSYLSSS
;
A
#
# COMPACT_ATOMS: atom_id res chain seq x y z
N MET A 1 40.31 5.29 72.06
CA MET A 1 38.86 5.21 71.78
C MET A 1 38.58 6.07 70.56
N CYS A 2 38.68 5.44 69.39
CA CYS A 2 38.53 6.06 68.08
C CYS A 2 37.05 6.35 67.78
N SER A 3 36.80 7.54 67.26
CA SER A 3 35.49 8.14 67.10
C SER A 3 34.70 7.48 65.96
N LEU A 4 33.54 6.93 66.34
CA LEU A 4 32.50 6.27 65.55
C LEU A 4 31.76 7.24 64.58
N ARG A 5 32.44 8.24 64.02
CA ARG A 5 31.86 9.29 63.17
C ARG A 5 32.25 9.20 61.69
N GLY A 6 33.29 8.42 61.34
CA GLY A 6 33.74 8.23 59.95
C GLY A 6 33.02 7.12 59.18
N LEU A 7 32.32 6.20 59.87
CA LEU A 7 31.70 5.02 59.25
C LEU A 7 30.26 5.22 58.78
N LEU A 8 29.57 6.29 59.24
CA LEU A 8 28.18 6.54 58.87
C LEU A 8 28.02 7.30 57.55
N LEU A 9 29.07 7.97 57.05
CA LEU A 9 29.00 8.74 55.80
C LEU A 9 29.30 7.93 54.53
N VAL A 10 29.89 6.74 54.67
CA VAL A 10 30.17 5.84 53.52
C VAL A 10 28.94 4.96 53.21
N SER A 11 28.08 4.69 54.20
CA SER A 11 26.89 3.87 54.02
C SER A 11 25.75 4.57 53.27
N THR A 12 25.72 5.91 53.25
CA THR A 12 24.70 6.68 52.51
C THR A 12 25.02 6.85 51.03
N LEU A 13 26.29 6.80 50.61
CA LEU A 13 26.65 6.92 49.19
C LEU A 13 26.45 5.62 48.39
N VAL A 14 26.50 4.46 49.03
CA VAL A 14 26.28 3.16 48.35
C VAL A 14 24.79 2.90 48.08
N LEU A 15 23.89 3.46 48.90
CA LEU A 15 22.44 3.33 48.70
C LEU A 15 21.86 4.23 47.60
N LEU A 16 22.57 5.31 47.20
CA LEU A 16 22.15 6.15 46.07
C LEU A 16 22.57 5.59 44.70
N ASN A 17 23.58 4.72 44.63
CA ASN A 17 23.98 4.05 43.39
C ASN A 17 23.07 2.87 42.99
N GLY A 18 22.14 2.47 43.88
CA GLY A 18 21.15 1.43 43.60
C GLY A 18 19.87 1.95 42.94
N LEU A 19 19.62 3.26 43.00
CA LEU A 19 18.50 3.92 42.31
C LEU A 19 18.94 4.35 40.91
N SER A 20 19.50 3.41 40.15
CA SER A 20 19.42 3.45 38.70
C SER A 20 17.94 3.35 38.36
N LEU A 21 17.28 4.51 38.29
CA LEU A 21 15.99 4.65 37.65
C LEU A 21 16.23 4.25 36.19
N ALA A 22 16.16 2.96 35.93
CA ALA A 22 15.97 2.41 34.60
C ALA A 22 14.65 3.02 34.14
N ARG A 23 14.75 4.19 33.49
CA ARG A 23 13.80 4.60 32.49
C ARG A 23 13.80 3.45 31.49
N ASN A 24 12.92 2.48 31.72
CA ASN A 24 12.30 1.75 30.65
C ASN A 24 11.61 2.82 29.81
N LEU A 25 12.37 3.50 28.93
CA LEU A 25 11.76 4.03 27.74
C LEU A 25 11.03 2.82 27.15
N PRO A 26 9.73 2.92 26.86
CA PRO A 26 9.14 1.93 25.99
C PRO A 26 10.02 1.96 24.73
N VAL A 27 10.78 0.89 24.54
CA VAL A 27 11.33 0.59 23.22
C VAL A 27 10.11 0.60 22.35
N ALA A 28 10.03 1.57 21.43
CA ALA A 28 8.99 1.59 20.42
C ALA A 28 9.16 0.29 19.65
N THR A 29 8.40 -0.74 20.04
CA THR A 29 8.28 -1.95 19.26
C THR A 29 7.77 -1.48 17.90
N PRO A 30 8.52 -1.74 16.81
CA PRO A 30 8.04 -1.42 15.47
C PRO A 30 6.62 -1.98 15.35
N ASP A 31 5.68 -1.09 15.02
CA ASP A 31 4.26 -1.41 15.01
C ASP A 31 4.02 -2.51 13.96
N LEU A 32 3.85 -3.74 14.44
CA LEU A 32 4.01 -4.97 13.66
C LEU A 32 3.07 -4.99 12.43
N GLY A 33 1.90 -4.37 12.57
CA GLY A 33 0.91 -4.26 11.49
C GLY A 33 1.34 -3.33 10.35
N LEU A 34 2.01 -2.22 10.67
CA LEU A 34 2.42 -1.23 9.67
C LEU A 34 3.61 -1.70 8.83
N PHE A 35 4.54 -2.41 9.46
CA PHE A 35 5.63 -3.10 8.76
C PHE A 35 5.12 -4.20 7.82
N GLN A 36 4.06 -4.90 8.21
CA GLN A 36 3.44 -5.90 7.35
C GLN A 36 2.84 -5.27 6.09
N CYS A 37 2.12 -4.15 6.20
CA CYS A 37 1.53 -3.48 5.04
C CYS A 37 2.57 -2.81 4.13
N LEU A 38 3.66 -2.30 4.70
CA LEU A 38 4.82 -1.88 3.90
C LEU A 38 5.36 -3.06 3.07
N ASN A 39 5.59 -4.22 3.68
CA ASN A 39 6.10 -5.39 2.98
C ASN A 39 5.17 -5.84 1.85
N HIS A 40 3.85 -5.89 2.10
CA HIS A 40 2.87 -6.20 1.04
C HIS A 40 2.88 -5.15 -0.08
N SER A 41 3.00 -3.86 0.25
CA SER A 41 3.08 -2.80 -0.77
C SER A 41 4.34 -2.89 -1.65
N GLN A 42 5.49 -3.22 -1.06
CA GLN A 42 6.75 -3.43 -1.78
C GLN A 42 6.70 -4.69 -2.65
N ASN A 43 6.07 -5.76 -2.15
CA ASN A 43 5.85 -6.97 -2.92
C ASN A 43 4.95 -6.70 -4.13
N LEU A 44 3.85 -5.97 -3.94
CA LEU A 44 2.98 -5.55 -5.03
C LEU A 44 3.72 -4.69 -6.05
N LEU A 45 4.53 -3.71 -5.61
CA LEU A 45 5.32 -2.86 -6.52
C LEU A 45 6.29 -3.69 -7.37
N ARG A 46 6.95 -4.68 -6.76
CA ARG A 46 7.83 -5.62 -7.46
C ARG A 46 7.06 -6.44 -8.49
N ALA A 47 5.99 -7.10 -8.07
CA ALA A 47 5.19 -7.97 -8.94
C ALA A 47 4.59 -7.22 -10.14
N VAL A 48 4.08 -6.00 -9.92
CA VAL A 48 3.56 -5.14 -11.00
C VAL A 48 4.67 -4.69 -11.94
N SER A 49 5.84 -4.30 -11.40
CA SER A 49 6.99 -3.89 -12.22
C SER A 49 7.51 -5.04 -13.09
N ASP A 50 7.55 -6.25 -12.54
CA ASP A 50 7.97 -7.46 -13.26
C ASP A 50 6.95 -7.84 -14.34
N THR A 51 5.66 -7.80 -14.02
CA THR A 51 4.57 -8.04 -14.97
C THR A 51 4.59 -7.03 -16.11
N LEU A 52 4.74 -5.74 -15.81
CA LEU A 52 4.85 -4.68 -16.82
C LEU A 52 6.07 -4.87 -17.71
N ARG A 53 7.23 -5.22 -17.13
CA ARG A 53 8.44 -5.52 -17.89
C ARG A 53 8.22 -6.68 -18.85
N LYS A 54 7.63 -7.78 -18.37
CA LYS A 54 7.27 -8.94 -19.20
C LYS A 54 6.30 -8.56 -20.31
N ALA A 55 5.27 -7.78 -20.01
CA ALA A 55 4.31 -7.30 -20.99
C ALA A 55 4.99 -6.49 -22.11
N ARG A 56 5.87 -5.55 -21.76
CA ARG A 56 6.63 -4.77 -22.75
C ARG A 56 7.53 -5.62 -23.64
N GLN A 57 8.14 -6.67 -23.10
CA GLN A 57 9.02 -7.57 -23.85
C GLN A 57 8.23 -8.50 -24.78
N THR A 58 7.10 -9.02 -24.30
CA THR A 58 6.31 -10.01 -25.04
C THR A 58 5.34 -9.39 -26.05
N LEU A 59 4.90 -8.15 -25.79
CA LEU A 59 3.99 -7.39 -26.64
C LEU A 59 4.72 -6.29 -27.41
N GLU A 60 5.94 -6.56 -27.90
CA GLU A 60 6.80 -5.55 -28.56
C GLU A 60 6.15 -4.84 -29.77
N PHE A 61 5.26 -5.53 -30.50
CA PHE A 61 4.53 -4.97 -31.65
C PHE A 61 3.20 -4.29 -31.27
N TYR A 62 2.89 -4.26 -29.99
CA TYR A 62 1.77 -3.54 -29.42
C TYR A 62 2.34 -2.28 -28.80
N SER A 63 1.70 -1.12 -28.98
CA SER A 63 2.14 0.17 -28.43
C SER A 63 2.09 0.15 -26.89
N CYS A 64 3.07 -0.51 -26.28
CA CYS A 64 3.19 -0.77 -24.84
C CYS A 64 4.22 0.17 -24.18
N THR A 65 4.72 1.17 -24.94
CA THR A 65 5.70 2.15 -24.46
C THR A 65 4.99 3.25 -23.67
N SER A 66 5.70 3.88 -22.73
CA SER A 66 5.13 4.93 -21.88
C SER A 66 4.76 6.20 -22.66
N GLU A 67 5.32 6.40 -23.85
CA GLU A 67 5.15 7.60 -24.67
C GLU A 67 3.96 7.47 -25.64
N GLU A 68 3.58 6.25 -25.99
CA GLU A 68 2.51 5.95 -26.97
C GLU A 68 1.17 5.60 -26.31
N ILE A 69 1.16 5.42 -24.99
CA ILE A 69 -0.01 5.01 -24.22
C ILE A 69 -0.69 6.21 -23.57
N ASP A 70 -1.99 6.36 -23.82
CA ASP A 70 -2.84 7.20 -22.96
C ASP A 70 -2.92 6.55 -21.58
N HIS A 71 -2.36 7.20 -20.56
CA HIS A 71 -2.32 6.70 -19.19
C HIS A 71 -3.69 6.85 -18.51
N GLU A 72 -4.70 6.17 -19.06
CA GLU A 72 -6.05 6.19 -18.50
C GLU A 72 -6.07 5.44 -17.17
N ASP A 73 -6.10 6.23 -16.10
CA ASP A 73 -6.24 5.75 -14.74
C ASP A 73 -7.71 5.49 -14.44
N ILE A 74 -8.08 4.21 -14.33
CA ILE A 74 -9.47 3.77 -14.13
C ILE A 74 -10.08 4.24 -12.82
N THR A 75 -9.26 4.72 -11.87
CA THR A 75 -9.70 5.23 -10.57
C THR A 75 -9.82 6.75 -10.55
N LYS A 76 -9.43 7.42 -11.64
CA LYS A 76 -9.61 8.86 -11.85
C LYS A 76 -11.06 9.25 -11.57
N ASP A 77 -11.24 10.29 -10.76
CA ASP A 77 -12.53 10.84 -10.31
C ASP A 77 -13.44 9.90 -9.51
N LYS A 78 -13.06 8.62 -9.32
CA LYS A 78 -13.80 7.63 -8.52
C LYS A 78 -13.26 7.52 -7.11
N THR A 79 -11.95 7.65 -6.93
CA THR A 79 -11.28 7.67 -5.64
C THR A 79 -10.50 8.95 -5.48
N SER A 80 -10.26 9.32 -4.21
CA SER A 80 -9.49 10.52 -3.87
C SER A 80 -8.11 10.19 -3.35
N THR A 81 -7.55 9.00 -3.66
CA THR A 81 -6.33 8.47 -3.02
C THR A 81 -5.16 9.45 -2.99
N VAL A 82 -4.87 10.13 -4.10
CA VAL A 82 -3.78 11.13 -4.17
C VAL A 82 -3.99 12.25 -3.13
N LYS A 83 -5.22 12.69 -2.95
CA LYS A 83 -5.61 13.75 -2.03
C LYS A 83 -5.72 13.24 -0.60
N ALA A 84 -6.32 12.07 -0.40
CA ALA A 84 -6.53 11.45 0.90
C ALA A 84 -5.21 11.03 1.56
N CYS A 85 -4.23 10.62 0.76
CA CYS A 85 -2.93 10.13 1.22
C CYS A 85 -1.82 11.18 1.21
N LEU A 86 -2.15 12.47 1.08
CA LEU A 86 -1.15 13.52 1.12
C LEU A 86 -0.63 13.71 2.56
N PRO A 87 0.69 13.60 2.82
CA PRO A 87 1.26 13.85 4.15
C PRO A 87 0.90 15.22 4.70
N LEU A 88 0.76 15.30 6.03
CA LEU A 88 0.33 16.50 6.77
C LEU A 88 1.29 17.68 6.57
N GLU A 89 2.58 17.40 6.42
CA GLU A 89 3.64 18.38 6.15
C GLU A 89 3.44 19.06 4.81
N LEU A 90 2.87 18.35 3.84
CA LEU A 90 2.63 18.86 2.48
C LEU A 90 1.26 19.55 2.36
N THR A 91 0.34 19.31 3.29
CA THR A 91 -0.99 19.96 3.30
C THR A 91 -0.94 21.40 3.82
N LYS A 92 0.04 21.73 4.69
CA LYS A 92 0.19 23.07 5.31
C LYS A 92 0.45 24.20 4.32
N ASN A 93 0.87 23.88 3.10
CA ASN A 93 1.19 24.89 2.09
C ASN A 93 -0.02 25.32 1.25
N GLU A 94 -1.22 24.77 1.49
CA GLU A 94 -2.51 25.03 0.78
C GLU A 94 -2.49 24.91 -0.76
N SER A 95 -1.31 24.80 -1.39
CA SER A 95 -1.12 24.67 -2.84
C SER A 95 -1.41 23.28 -3.36
N CYS A 96 -1.50 22.28 -2.47
CA CYS A 96 -1.54 20.85 -2.81
C CYS A 96 -2.94 20.20 -2.65
N LEU A 97 -4.02 20.95 -2.92
CA LEU A 97 -5.45 20.52 -3.03
C LEU A 97 -6.33 20.77 -1.78
N ALA A 98 -7.51 21.36 -1.99
CA ALA A 98 -8.50 21.68 -0.94
C ALA A 98 -9.32 20.45 -0.51
N SER A 99 -9.35 20.13 0.80
CA SER A 99 -9.96 18.93 1.39
C SER A 99 -11.50 18.88 1.30
N ARG A 100 -12.07 17.67 1.09
CA ARG A 100 -13.50 17.34 1.30
C ARG A 100 -13.54 15.94 1.90
N GLU A 101 -14.18 15.79 3.05
CA GLU A 101 -14.21 14.54 3.83
C GLU A 101 -15.26 13.55 3.32
N THR A 102 -14.85 12.29 3.15
CA THR A 102 -15.73 11.12 3.00
C THR A 102 -15.14 9.95 3.80
N SER A 103 -15.34 9.92 5.12
CA SER A 103 -14.77 8.86 5.96
C SER A 103 -15.50 7.53 5.78
N LEU A 104 -14.75 6.48 5.44
CA LEU A 104 -15.16 5.09 5.59
C LEU A 104 -14.39 4.48 6.77
N ILE A 105 -15.03 3.59 7.53
CA ILE A 105 -14.39 2.90 8.66
C ILE A 105 -13.69 1.65 8.13
N ILE A 106 -12.39 1.56 8.36
CA ILE A 106 -11.59 0.37 8.04
C ILE A 106 -11.07 -0.24 9.33
N ASN A 107 -11.30 -1.54 9.50
CA ASN A 107 -10.70 -2.35 10.55
C ASN A 107 -9.66 -3.28 9.90
N GLY A 108 -8.48 -2.76 9.59
CA GLY A 108 -7.38 -3.48 8.94
C GLY A 108 -6.17 -3.67 9.86
N SER A 109 -5.34 -4.67 9.57
CA SER A 109 -4.11 -4.91 10.35
C SER A 109 -3.03 -3.85 10.12
N CYS A 110 -3.15 -3.03 9.07
CA CYS A 110 -2.25 -1.91 8.79
C CYS A 110 -2.32 -0.76 9.81
N LEU A 111 -3.29 -0.78 10.72
CA LEU A 111 -3.48 0.27 11.71
C LEU A 111 -2.92 -0.18 13.06
N SER A 112 -2.06 0.65 13.67
CA SER A 112 -1.54 0.43 15.03
C SER A 112 -2.68 0.26 16.04
N SER A 113 -2.40 -0.35 17.18
CA SER A 113 -3.34 -0.44 18.32
C SER A 113 -3.82 0.92 18.86
N GLY A 114 -3.28 2.05 18.40
CA GLY A 114 -3.75 3.40 18.70
C GLY A 114 -4.88 3.87 17.75
N LYS A 115 -5.71 4.83 18.18
CA LYS A 115 -6.74 5.41 17.31
C LYS A 115 -6.09 6.12 16.12
N PRO A 116 -6.30 5.66 14.88
CA PRO A 116 -5.75 6.34 13.72
C PRO A 116 -6.44 7.69 13.50
N SER A 117 -5.70 8.64 12.94
CA SER A 117 -6.29 9.91 12.49
C SER A 117 -7.32 9.64 11.39
N SER A 118 -8.41 10.42 11.38
CA SER A 118 -9.43 10.40 10.32
C SER A 118 -8.82 10.41 8.90
N MET A 119 -7.72 11.15 8.72
CA MET A 119 -7.01 11.27 7.44
C MET A 119 -6.30 9.97 7.03
N VAL A 120 -5.69 9.25 7.98
CA VAL A 120 -5.03 7.96 7.70
C VAL A 120 -6.08 6.92 7.32
N THR A 121 -7.20 6.86 8.05
CA THR A 121 -8.31 5.97 7.71
C THR A 121 -8.87 6.28 6.31
N LEU A 122 -9.06 7.56 5.96
CA LEU A 122 -9.52 7.97 4.64
C LEU A 122 -8.55 7.55 3.52
N CYS A 123 -7.25 7.73 3.74
CA CYS A 123 -6.20 7.31 2.81
C CYS A 123 -6.26 5.80 2.57
N LEU A 124 -6.20 5.00 3.64
CA LEU A 124 -6.21 3.54 3.53
C LEU A 124 -7.49 3.03 2.85
N SER A 125 -8.62 3.72 3.02
CA SER A 125 -9.90 3.33 2.39
C SER A 125 -9.86 3.60 0.91
N SER A 126 -9.29 4.73 0.53
CA SER A 126 -9.13 5.09 -0.87
C SER A 126 -8.16 4.13 -1.58
N ILE A 127 -7.09 3.70 -0.89
CA ILE A 127 -6.17 2.66 -1.38
C ILE A 127 -6.90 1.33 -1.57
N TYR A 128 -7.71 0.89 -0.60
CA TYR A 128 -8.47 -0.36 -0.72
C TYR A 128 -9.41 -0.34 -1.94
N GLU A 129 -10.15 0.75 -2.15
CA GLU A 129 -11.04 0.89 -3.30
C GLU A 129 -10.29 0.96 -4.64
N ASP A 130 -9.11 1.60 -4.68
CA ASP A 130 -8.23 1.54 -5.85
C ASP A 130 -7.84 0.10 -6.19
N LEU A 131 -7.32 -0.64 -5.20
CA LEU A 131 -6.88 -2.02 -5.38
C LEU A 131 -8.04 -2.91 -5.84
N LYS A 132 -9.23 -2.75 -5.26
CA LYS A 132 -10.43 -3.47 -5.64
C LYS A 132 -10.82 -3.24 -7.10
N MET A 133 -10.80 -1.99 -7.57
CA MET A 133 -11.11 -1.67 -8.97
C MET A 133 -10.09 -2.29 -9.93
N TYR A 134 -8.79 -2.15 -9.63
CA TYR A 134 -7.74 -2.76 -10.44
C TYR A 134 -7.83 -4.29 -10.44
N GLN A 135 -8.10 -4.92 -9.29
CA GLN A 135 -8.25 -6.37 -9.16
C GLN A 135 -9.33 -6.91 -10.10
N VAL A 136 -10.52 -6.29 -10.10
CA VAL A 136 -11.65 -6.70 -10.96
C VAL A 136 -11.27 -6.60 -12.44
N GLU A 137 -10.68 -5.49 -12.87
CA GLU A 137 -10.27 -5.30 -14.26
C GLU A 137 -9.20 -6.31 -14.68
N PHE A 138 -8.20 -6.55 -13.84
CA PHE A 138 -7.14 -7.52 -14.10
C PHE A 138 -7.67 -8.96 -14.16
N MET A 139 -8.58 -9.36 -13.28
CA MET A 139 -9.23 -10.68 -13.33
C MET A 139 -10.04 -10.85 -14.62
N ALA A 140 -10.82 -9.84 -15.01
CA ALA A 140 -11.60 -9.87 -16.26
C ALA A 140 -10.69 -9.99 -17.49
N MET A 141 -9.58 -9.26 -17.53
CA MET A 141 -8.60 -9.38 -18.61
C MET A 141 -7.91 -10.74 -18.61
N ASN A 142 -7.53 -11.28 -17.44
CA ASN A 142 -6.91 -12.59 -17.35
C ASN A 142 -7.83 -13.68 -17.90
N ALA A 143 -9.13 -13.63 -17.58
CA ALA A 143 -10.13 -14.54 -18.13
C ALA A 143 -10.19 -14.47 -19.67
N LYS A 144 -10.14 -13.26 -20.27
CA LYS A 144 -10.08 -13.09 -21.73
C LYS A 144 -8.76 -13.63 -22.30
N LEU A 145 -7.62 -13.31 -21.70
CA LEU A 145 -6.29 -13.72 -22.18
C LEU A 145 -6.08 -15.25 -22.12
N LEU A 146 -6.67 -15.93 -21.15
CA LEU A 146 -6.66 -17.40 -21.07
C LEU A 146 -7.35 -18.07 -22.27
N MET A 147 -8.27 -17.36 -22.92
CA MET A 147 -8.96 -17.81 -24.13
C MET A 147 -8.21 -17.44 -25.43
N ASP A 148 -7.11 -16.67 -25.36
CA ASP A 148 -6.33 -16.29 -26.55
C ASP A 148 -5.66 -17.54 -27.16
N PRO A 149 -6.02 -17.94 -28.41
CA PRO A 149 -5.40 -19.10 -29.04
C PRO A 149 -3.89 -18.92 -29.26
N LYS A 150 -3.40 -17.68 -29.38
CA LYS A 150 -1.98 -17.39 -29.54
C LYS A 150 -1.21 -17.50 -28.23
N ARG A 151 -1.89 -17.43 -27.07
CA ARG A 151 -1.29 -17.55 -25.72
C ARG A 151 -0.04 -16.70 -25.53
N GLN A 152 -0.04 -15.51 -26.13
CA GLN A 152 1.15 -14.69 -26.22
C GLN A 152 1.57 -14.16 -24.84
N ILE A 153 0.59 -13.80 -24.00
CA ILE A 153 0.83 -13.29 -22.66
C ILE A 153 -0.23 -13.83 -21.70
N PHE A 154 0.16 -14.04 -20.45
CA PHE A 154 -0.72 -14.34 -19.33
C PHE A 154 -0.49 -13.33 -18.24
N LEU A 155 -1.55 -13.01 -17.50
CA LEU A 155 -1.41 -12.16 -16.33
C LEU A 155 -0.71 -12.94 -15.21
N ASP A 156 0.29 -12.31 -14.60
CA ASP A 156 1.06 -12.93 -13.53
C ASP A 156 0.18 -13.19 -12.30
N GLN A 157 0.19 -14.43 -11.83
CA GLN A 157 -0.59 -14.81 -10.65
C GLN A 157 0.02 -14.22 -9.37
N ASP A 158 1.34 -14.01 -9.34
CA ASP A 158 2.00 -13.37 -8.21
C ASP A 158 1.55 -11.92 -8.07
N MET A 159 1.28 -11.24 -9.19
CA MET A 159 0.72 -9.89 -9.18
C MET A 159 -0.71 -9.87 -8.63
N LEU A 160 -1.57 -10.78 -9.10
CA LEU A 160 -2.95 -10.89 -8.60
C LEU A 160 -2.99 -11.24 -7.10
N GLY A 161 -2.14 -12.17 -6.67
CA GLY A 161 -1.99 -12.54 -5.27
C GLY A 161 -1.50 -11.38 -4.41
N ALA A 162 -0.50 -10.62 -4.87
CA ALA A 162 0.00 -9.46 -4.14
C ALA A 162 -1.06 -8.34 -3.97
N ILE A 163 -1.98 -8.19 -4.94
CA ILE A 163 -3.13 -7.28 -4.79
C ILE A 163 -4.04 -7.76 -3.65
N GLU A 164 -4.39 -9.05 -3.66
CA GLU A 164 -5.26 -9.66 -2.67
C GLU A 164 -4.66 -9.59 -1.26
N GLU A 165 -3.39 -9.94 -1.09
CA GLU A 165 -2.68 -9.86 0.18
C GLU A 165 -2.70 -8.45 0.77
N LEU A 166 -2.43 -7.43 -0.05
CA LEU A 166 -2.47 -6.04 0.41
C LEU A 166 -3.89 -5.61 0.76
N MET A 167 -4.89 -6.00 -0.03
CA MET A 167 -6.30 -5.72 0.27
C MET A 167 -6.74 -6.36 1.60
N GLN A 168 -6.36 -7.62 1.85
CA GLN A 168 -6.67 -8.33 3.09
C GLN A 168 -5.98 -7.68 4.31
N ALA A 169 -4.74 -7.24 4.15
CA ALA A 169 -4.03 -6.51 5.21
C ALA A 169 -4.69 -5.16 5.51
N LEU A 170 -5.20 -4.48 4.47
CA LEU A 170 -5.90 -3.21 4.60
C LEU A 170 -7.29 -3.35 5.21
N ASN A 171 -8.03 -4.42 4.94
CA ASN A 171 -9.36 -4.63 5.49
C ASN A 171 -9.65 -6.12 5.68
N SER A 172 -9.89 -6.56 6.92
CA SER A 172 -10.22 -7.96 7.21
C SER A 172 -11.64 -8.35 6.79
N HIS A 173 -12.48 -7.40 6.41
CA HIS A 173 -13.81 -7.64 5.84
C HIS A 173 -13.77 -7.52 4.32
N SER A 174 -13.06 -8.43 3.66
CA SER A 174 -13.15 -8.56 2.20
C SER A 174 -14.45 -9.27 1.84
N GLU A 175 -15.48 -8.53 1.44
CA GLU A 175 -16.58 -9.15 0.71
C GLU A 175 -16.05 -9.62 -0.65
N ALA A 176 -16.21 -10.90 -0.95
CA ALA A 176 -15.90 -11.45 -2.26
C ALA A 176 -16.68 -10.67 -3.31
N VAL A 177 -15.97 -9.98 -4.19
CA VAL A 177 -16.60 -9.15 -5.22
C VAL A 177 -17.35 -10.07 -6.20
N PRO A 178 -18.67 -9.89 -6.38
CA PRO A 178 -19.43 -10.67 -7.35
C PRO A 178 -18.86 -10.44 -8.75
N GLN A 179 -18.37 -11.51 -9.36
CA GLN A 179 -17.86 -11.48 -10.72
C GLN A 179 -19.04 -11.55 -11.68
N ASN A 180 -19.42 -10.41 -12.25
CA ASN A 180 -20.19 -10.41 -13.48
C ASN A 180 -19.21 -10.10 -14.62
N PRO A 181 -18.75 -11.11 -15.38
CA PRO A 181 -17.99 -10.83 -16.58
C PRO A 181 -18.89 -9.99 -17.49
N SER A 182 -18.51 -8.74 -17.73
CA SER A 182 -19.17 -7.96 -18.76
C SER A 182 -18.95 -8.69 -20.08
N LEU A 183 -20.05 -8.98 -20.77
CA LEU A 183 -20.03 -9.60 -22.09
C LEU A 183 -19.59 -8.56 -23.14
N GLU A 184 -18.40 -8.00 -22.95
CA GLU A 184 -17.75 -7.18 -23.96
C GLU A 184 -17.13 -8.11 -25.01
N GLU A 185 -17.25 -7.73 -26.28
CA GLU A 185 -16.77 -8.50 -27.44
C GLU A 185 -15.32 -8.98 -27.26
N LEU A 186 -15.06 -10.24 -27.65
CA LEU A 186 -13.77 -10.89 -27.47
C LEU A 186 -12.76 -10.41 -28.51
N ASP A 187 -12.13 -9.28 -28.23
CA ASP A 187 -11.01 -8.74 -29.01
C ASP A 187 -9.70 -8.90 -28.22
N PHE A 188 -8.89 -9.90 -28.59
CA PHE A 188 -7.60 -10.16 -27.96
C PHE A 188 -6.57 -9.08 -28.24
N TYR A 189 -6.63 -8.41 -29.39
CA TYR A 189 -5.70 -7.33 -29.71
C TYR A 189 -5.97 -6.13 -28.81
N LYS A 190 -7.23 -5.68 -28.74
CA LYS A 190 -7.67 -4.61 -27.84
C LYS A 190 -7.39 -4.95 -26.37
N THR A 191 -7.60 -6.20 -25.97
CA THR A 191 -7.30 -6.67 -24.61
C THR A 191 -5.82 -6.55 -24.25
N LYS A 192 -4.91 -6.89 -25.18
CA LYS A 192 -3.45 -6.75 -24.97
C LYS A 192 -3.01 -5.29 -24.87
N ILE A 193 -3.58 -4.41 -25.71
CA ILE A 193 -3.33 -2.96 -25.61
C ILE A 193 -3.83 -2.43 -24.26
N LYS A 194 -5.07 -2.74 -23.88
CA LYS A 194 -5.66 -2.33 -22.60
C LYS A 194 -4.83 -2.84 -21.41
N LEU A 195 -4.31 -4.06 -21.48
CA LEU A 195 -3.43 -4.61 -20.44
C LEU A 195 -2.19 -3.73 -20.24
N CYS A 196 -1.51 -3.33 -21.32
CA CYS A 196 -0.35 -2.44 -21.23
C CYS A 196 -0.71 -1.10 -20.58
N ILE A 197 -1.81 -0.48 -21.02
CA ILE A 197 -2.31 0.79 -20.46
C ILE A 197 -2.51 0.67 -18.95
N LEU A 198 -3.24 -0.37 -18.53
CA LEU A 198 -3.56 -0.59 -17.13
C LEU A 198 -2.34 -0.94 -16.28
N LEU A 199 -1.38 -1.73 -16.78
CA LEU A 199 -0.16 -2.03 -16.05
C LEU A 199 0.69 -0.78 -15.80
N HIS A 200 0.76 0.15 -16.75
CA HIS A 200 1.45 1.43 -16.56
C HIS A 200 0.75 2.31 -15.52
N ALA A 201 -0.56 2.52 -15.67
CA ALA A 201 -1.35 3.32 -14.73
C ALA A 201 -1.31 2.71 -13.31
N PHE A 202 -1.46 1.39 -13.23
CA PHE A 202 -1.43 0.69 -11.95
C PHE A 202 -0.06 0.77 -11.29
N ARG A 203 1.04 0.65 -12.04
CA ARG A 203 2.39 0.84 -11.47
C ARG A 203 2.53 2.22 -10.82
N ILE A 204 2.06 3.28 -11.48
CA ILE A 204 2.10 4.65 -10.93
C ILE A 204 1.29 4.72 -9.63
N ARG A 205 0.11 4.09 -9.61
CA ARG A 205 -0.72 4.02 -8.40
C ARG A 205 -0.03 3.26 -7.27
N VAL A 206 0.58 2.12 -7.55
CA VAL A 206 1.30 1.31 -6.57
C VAL A 206 2.54 2.03 -6.03
N VAL A 207 3.25 2.82 -6.85
CA VAL A 207 4.32 3.71 -6.35
C VAL A 207 3.77 4.72 -5.34
N THR A 208 2.57 5.25 -5.56
CA THR A 208 1.92 6.17 -4.60
C THR A 208 1.59 5.45 -3.30
N ILE A 209 1.06 4.23 -3.38
CA ILE A 209 0.74 3.39 -2.22
C ILE A 209 2.01 3.06 -1.43
N ASP A 210 3.07 2.58 -2.08
CA ASP A 210 4.35 2.21 -1.45
C ASP A 210 5.01 3.41 -0.73
N ARG A 211 4.97 4.60 -1.35
CA ARG A 211 5.43 5.84 -0.70
C ARG A 211 4.65 6.16 0.56
N MET A 212 3.34 5.99 0.54
CA MET A 212 2.50 6.26 1.70
C MET A 212 2.72 5.23 2.81
N MET A 213 2.81 3.94 2.47
CA MET A 213 3.12 2.90 3.45
C MET A 213 4.50 3.11 4.07
N SER A 214 5.49 3.51 3.26
CA SER A 214 6.82 3.89 3.73
C SER A 214 6.76 5.07 4.70
N TYR A 215 6.05 6.14 4.33
CA TYR A 215 5.86 7.32 5.18
C TYR A 215 5.26 6.92 6.54
N LEU A 216 4.15 6.17 6.53
CA LEU A 216 3.49 5.72 7.76
C LEU A 216 4.43 4.86 8.61
N SER A 217 5.16 3.91 8.00
CA SER A 217 6.09 3.01 8.73
C SER A 217 7.29 3.71 9.38
N SER A 218 7.62 4.91 8.91
CA SER A 218 8.75 5.71 9.38
C SER A 218 8.38 6.83 10.36
N SER A 219 7.08 7.03 10.58
CA SER A 219 6.53 8.12 11.40
C SER A 219 6.29 7.74 12.85
#